data_AF-A0A318CBH1-F1
#
_entry.id   AF-A0A318CBH1-F1
#
_cell.length_a   1.000
_cell.length_b   1.000
_cell.length_c   1.000
_cell.angle_alpha   90.00
_cell.angle_beta   90.00
_cell.angle_gamma   90.00
#
_symmetry.space_group_name_H-M   'P 1'
#
loop_
_entity.id
_entity.type
_entity.pdbx_description
1 polymer ?
#
loop_
_entity_poly.entity_id
_entity_poly.type
_entity_poly.pdbx_seq_one_letter_code
_entity_poly.pdbx_strand_id
1 'polypeptide(L)'
;MLESIQSLHGQIGGWYFEGEKRGYLYGIKVPMDFNGEVPKGMECTVVSESEYVVFYYPPYNYEEENTAVMSTVNELAWNWNPEDSGYEWNTENPIYQRSDPEDYGYAIYRPVKLLKK
;
A
#
# COMPACT_ATOMS: atom_id res chain seq x y z
N MET A 1 -6.98 -21.28 22.09
CA MET A 1 -5.74 -20.55 21.74
C MET A 1 -6.09 -19.65 20.56
N LEU A 2 -5.62 -18.40 20.53
CA LEU A 2 -5.80 -17.55 19.35
C LEU A 2 -4.78 -18.00 18.31
N GLU A 3 -5.25 -18.47 17.16
CA GLU A 3 -4.39 -18.80 16.02
C GLU A 3 -4.12 -17.53 15.21
N SER A 4 -2.85 -17.23 14.94
CA SER A 4 -2.45 -16.07 14.14
C SER A 4 -2.53 -16.38 12.65
N ILE A 5 -3.14 -15.49 11.87
CA ILE A 5 -3.08 -15.56 10.41
C ILE A 5 -1.69 -15.08 9.96
N GLN A 6 -0.97 -15.94 9.24
CA GLN A 6 0.34 -15.61 8.67
C GLN A 6 0.16 -14.64 7.49
N SER A 7 0.85 -13.49 7.53
CA SER A 7 0.88 -12.55 6.41
C SER A 7 1.94 -12.96 5.39
N LEU A 8 1.66 -12.75 4.10
CA LEU A 8 2.65 -12.93 3.05
C LEU A 8 3.78 -11.88 3.08
N HIS A 9 3.51 -10.65 3.52
CA HIS A 9 4.47 -9.53 3.42
C HIS A 9 4.38 -8.52 4.58
N GLY A 10 3.96 -8.98 5.75
CA GLY A 10 3.71 -8.12 6.91
C GLY A 10 2.40 -7.32 6.81
N GLN A 11 2.28 -6.29 7.63
CA GLN A 11 1.10 -5.43 7.66
C GLN A 11 1.12 -4.43 6.50
N ILE A 12 -0.06 -4.06 6.03
CA ILE A 12 -0.25 -3.08 4.97
C ILE A 12 -1.27 -2.04 5.43
N GLY A 13 -0.89 -0.78 5.32
CA GLY A 13 -1.81 0.35 5.40
C GLY A 13 -2.15 0.83 3.99
N GLY A 14 -3.19 1.64 3.85
CA GLY A 14 -3.48 2.21 2.55
C GLY A 14 -4.76 3.00 2.48
N TRP A 15 -5.00 3.58 1.31
CA TRP A 15 -6.23 4.30 1.00
C TRP A 15 -6.94 3.60 -0.14
N TYR A 16 -8.26 3.50 -0.05
CA TYR A 16 -9.07 2.98 -1.13
C TYR A 16 -10.14 3.99 -1.54
N PHE A 17 -10.56 3.86 -2.80
CA PHE A 17 -11.55 4.72 -3.44
C PHE A 17 -12.60 3.81 -4.08
N GLU A 18 -13.84 3.90 -3.62
CA GLU A 18 -14.95 3.11 -4.14
C GLU A 18 -16.13 4.05 -4.45
N GLY A 19 -16.22 4.46 -5.73
CA GLY A 19 -17.14 5.53 -6.13
C GLY A 19 -16.84 6.83 -5.38
N GLU A 20 -17.81 7.31 -4.62
CA GLU A 20 -17.65 8.52 -3.78
C GLU A 20 -17.01 8.23 -2.42
N LYS A 21 -16.92 6.95 -2.02
CA LYS A 21 -16.35 6.57 -0.73
C LYS A 21 -14.83 6.61 -0.79
N ARG A 22 -14.25 7.15 0.27
CA ARG A 22 -12.81 7.15 0.54
C ARG A 22 -12.61 6.60 1.94
N GLY A 23 -11.68 5.68 2.09
CA GLY A 23 -11.40 5.09 3.38
C GLY A 23 -9.93 4.73 3.53
N TYR A 24 -9.57 4.36 4.74
CA TYR A 24 -8.27 3.82 5.07
C TYR A 24 -8.42 2.32 5.34
N LEU A 25 -7.53 1.53 4.78
CA LEU A 25 -7.42 0.09 5.04
C LEU A 25 -6.19 -0.18 5.89
N TYR A 26 -6.32 -1.13 6.81
CA TYR A 26 -5.21 -1.65 7.58
C TYR A 26 -5.39 -3.15 7.76
N GLY A 27 -4.42 -3.95 7.34
CA GLY A 27 -4.56 -5.39 7.35
C GLY A 27 -3.32 -6.14 6.91
N ILE A 28 -3.52 -7.36 6.43
CA ILE A 28 -2.47 -8.25 5.94
C ILE A 28 -2.86 -8.84 4.59
N LYS A 29 -1.87 -9.23 3.79
CA LYS A 29 -2.11 -10.02 2.58
C LYS A 29 -2.11 -11.51 2.93
N VAL A 30 -3.14 -12.21 2.52
CA VAL A 30 -3.27 -13.67 2.65
C VAL A 30 -3.18 -14.33 1.27
N PRO A 31 -2.91 -15.65 1.19
CA PRO A 31 -3.00 -16.41 -0.06
C PRO A 31 -4.39 -16.29 -0.72
N MET A 32 -4.45 -16.38 -2.05
CA MET A 32 -5.73 -16.30 -2.79
C MET A 32 -6.71 -17.44 -2.47
N ASP A 33 -6.19 -18.58 -2.02
CA ASP A 33 -6.94 -19.76 -1.57
C ASP A 33 -7.14 -19.79 -0.05
N PHE A 34 -6.92 -18.67 0.65
CA PHE A 34 -7.15 -18.56 2.08
C PHE A 34 -8.59 -18.94 2.44
N ASN A 35 -8.72 -19.98 3.26
CA ASN A 35 -9.99 -20.53 3.73
C ASN A 35 -10.14 -20.49 5.26
N GLY A 36 -9.27 -19.74 5.94
CA GLY A 36 -9.31 -19.55 7.38
C GLY A 36 -10.44 -18.62 7.83
N GLU A 37 -10.67 -18.55 9.13
CA GLU A 37 -11.69 -17.69 9.71
C GLU A 37 -11.27 -16.21 9.63
N VAL A 38 -12.16 -15.36 9.08
CA VAL A 38 -11.99 -13.90 9.10
C VAL A 38 -12.47 -13.36 10.45
N PRO A 39 -11.64 -12.64 11.22
CA PRO A 39 -12.04 -12.13 12.53
C PRO A 39 -13.29 -11.24 12.49
N LYS A 40 -14.10 -11.30 13.54
CA LYS A 40 -15.31 -10.47 13.66
C LYS A 40 -14.98 -8.98 13.50
N GLY A 41 -15.66 -8.32 12.55
CA GLY A 41 -15.48 -6.89 12.26
C GLY A 41 -14.37 -6.61 11.24
N MET A 42 -13.73 -7.64 10.68
CA MET A 42 -12.84 -7.53 9.53
C MET A 42 -13.52 -8.05 8.26
N GLU A 43 -12.96 -7.68 7.12
CA GLU A 43 -13.38 -8.14 5.80
C GLU A 43 -12.17 -8.73 5.07
N CYS A 44 -12.41 -9.75 4.25
CA CYS A 44 -11.43 -10.29 3.33
C CYS A 44 -11.95 -10.07 1.91
N THR A 45 -11.20 -9.32 1.12
CA THR A 45 -11.58 -8.95 -0.25
C THR A 45 -10.44 -9.19 -1.22
N VAL A 46 -10.79 -9.46 -2.47
CA VAL A 46 -9.84 -9.56 -3.57
C VAL A 46 -9.67 -8.18 -4.19
N VAL A 47 -8.44 -7.71 -4.24
CA VAL A 47 -8.08 -6.50 -4.97
C VAL A 47 -7.60 -6.91 -6.35
N SER A 48 -8.18 -6.30 -7.39
CA SER A 48 -7.77 -6.52 -8.78
C SER A 48 -6.29 -6.20 -8.99
N GLU A 49 -5.64 -6.93 -9.90
CA GLU A 49 -4.28 -6.64 -10.34
C GLU A 49 -4.18 -5.22 -10.94
N SER A 50 -3.03 -4.57 -10.73
CA SER A 50 -2.75 -3.23 -11.23
C SER A 50 -1.25 -3.00 -11.31
N GLU A 51 -0.84 -2.03 -12.13
CA GLU A 51 0.54 -1.53 -12.15
C GLU A 51 0.71 -0.46 -11.06
N TYR A 52 1.88 -0.38 -10.45
CA TYR A 52 2.17 0.58 -9.39
C TYR A 52 3.48 1.29 -9.64
N VAL A 53 3.48 2.60 -9.41
CA VAL A 53 4.70 3.36 -9.18
C VAL A 53 5.03 3.27 -7.69
N VAL A 54 6.26 2.88 -7.37
CA VAL A 54 6.70 2.66 -5.99
C VAL A 54 7.67 3.77 -5.59
N PHE A 55 7.25 4.57 -4.61
CA PHE A 55 8.09 5.56 -3.95
C PHE A 55 8.70 4.91 -2.72
N TYR A 56 10.02 4.79 -2.69
CA TYR A 56 10.73 3.91 -1.77
C TYR A 56 11.90 4.59 -1.09
N TYR A 57 12.08 4.29 0.19
CA TYR A 57 13.29 4.57 0.95
C TYR A 57 13.81 3.29 1.60
N PRO A 58 15.12 2.98 1.49
CA PRO A 58 15.72 1.77 2.04
C PRO A 58 15.66 1.71 3.57
N PRO A 59 16.08 0.60 4.20
CA PRO A 59 16.09 0.50 5.66
C PRO A 59 16.80 1.66 6.36
N TYR A 60 16.25 2.08 7.50
CA TYR A 60 16.67 3.26 8.26
C TYR A 60 16.43 3.08 9.76
N ASN A 61 17.10 3.89 10.59
CA ASN A 61 16.86 3.89 12.03
C ASN A 61 15.51 4.53 12.33
N TYR A 62 14.55 3.74 12.82
CA TYR A 62 13.20 4.22 13.07
C TYR A 62 13.14 5.38 14.08
N GLU A 63 13.85 5.29 15.19
CA GLU A 63 13.79 6.31 16.25
C GLU A 63 14.41 7.64 15.81
N GLU A 64 15.43 7.59 14.96
CA GLU A 64 16.17 8.77 14.51
C GLU A 64 15.60 9.41 13.24
N GLU A 65 15.14 8.59 12.28
CA GLU A 65 14.93 9.04 10.89
C GLU A 65 13.47 8.96 10.44
N ASN A 66 12.57 8.29 11.18
CA ASN A 66 11.24 7.94 10.68
C ASN A 66 10.42 9.12 10.18
N THR A 67 10.39 10.22 10.94
CA THR A 67 9.64 11.42 10.53
C THR A 67 10.17 11.97 9.20
N ALA A 68 11.50 12.08 9.05
CA ALA A 68 12.11 12.61 7.85
C ALA A 68 11.85 11.70 6.64
N VAL A 69 12.09 10.40 6.80
CA VAL A 69 11.88 9.41 5.74
C VAL A 69 10.42 9.36 5.30
N MET A 70 9.48 9.25 6.24
CA MET A 70 8.06 9.21 5.92
C MET A 70 7.62 10.50 5.23
N SER A 71 8.03 11.67 5.71
CA SER A 71 7.67 12.96 5.09
C SER A 71 8.22 13.09 3.68
N THR A 72 9.50 12.76 3.45
CA THR A 72 10.12 12.84 2.12
C THR A 72 9.45 11.90 1.12
N VAL A 73 9.19 10.65 1.50
CA VAL A 73 8.53 9.68 0.60
C VAL A 73 7.08 10.09 0.33
N ASN A 74 6.34 10.57 1.34
CA ASN A 74 4.98 11.09 1.13
C ASN A 74 4.97 12.29 0.19
N GLU A 75 5.85 13.27 0.41
CA GLU A 75 5.93 14.47 -0.42
C GLU A 75 6.21 14.11 -1.87
N LEU A 76 7.17 13.22 -2.11
CA LEU A 76 7.48 12.75 -3.46
C LEU A 76 6.28 12.00 -4.07
N ALA A 77 5.67 11.08 -3.32
CA ALA A 77 4.56 10.27 -3.81
C ALA A 77 3.35 11.11 -4.21
N TRP A 78 3.06 12.19 -3.49
CA TRP A 78 1.89 13.03 -3.76
C TRP A 78 2.11 14.10 -4.83
N ASN A 79 3.35 14.58 -5.00
CA ASN A 79 3.66 15.66 -5.94
C ASN A 79 4.22 15.17 -7.28
N TRP A 80 4.58 13.89 -7.41
CA TRP A 80 5.02 13.33 -8.69
C TRP A 80 3.87 13.23 -9.70
N ASN A 81 4.09 13.62 -10.95
CA ASN A 81 3.10 13.59 -12.02
C ASN A 81 3.26 12.34 -12.91
N PRO A 82 2.27 11.44 -13.01
CA PRO A 82 2.37 10.22 -13.81
C PRO A 82 2.41 10.49 -15.32
N GLU A 83 1.81 11.59 -15.79
CA GLU A 83 1.73 11.91 -17.22
C GLU A 83 3.11 12.16 -17.83
N ASP A 84 4.03 12.73 -17.05
CA ASP A 84 5.43 12.98 -17.46
C ASP A 84 6.16 11.67 -17.82
N SER A 85 5.65 10.54 -17.33
CA SER A 85 6.18 9.19 -17.58
C SER A 85 5.24 8.32 -18.44
N GLY A 86 4.19 8.90 -19.03
CA GLY A 86 3.24 8.18 -19.90
C GLY A 86 2.20 7.34 -19.16
N TYR A 87 1.90 7.69 -17.90
CA TYR A 87 0.90 7.02 -17.07
C TYR A 87 -0.21 7.98 -16.63
N GLU A 88 -1.32 7.42 -16.16
CA GLU A 88 -2.36 8.12 -15.40
C GLU A 88 -2.63 7.40 -14.08
N TRP A 89 -3.18 8.13 -13.10
CA TRP A 89 -3.53 7.52 -11.81
C TRP A 89 -4.70 6.54 -11.96
N ASN A 90 -4.55 5.35 -11.37
CA ASN A 90 -5.59 4.35 -11.33
C ASN A 90 -6.42 4.45 -10.05
N THR A 91 -7.55 5.14 -10.09
CA THR A 91 -8.42 5.31 -8.91
C THR A 91 -9.30 4.11 -8.59
N GLU A 92 -9.27 3.03 -9.39
CA GLU A 92 -10.02 1.80 -9.12
C GLU A 92 -9.26 0.87 -8.15
N ASN A 93 -7.98 1.14 -7.92
CA ASN A 93 -7.13 0.37 -7.04
C ASN A 93 -6.70 1.20 -5.81
N PRO A 94 -6.44 0.53 -4.68
CA PRO A 94 -5.97 1.21 -3.49
C PRO A 94 -4.52 1.67 -3.64
N ILE A 95 -4.18 2.71 -2.90
CA ILE A 95 -2.80 3.14 -2.63
C ILE A 95 -2.33 2.37 -1.41
N TYR A 96 -1.16 1.73 -1.50
CA TYR A 96 -0.61 0.99 -0.37
C TYR A 96 0.55 1.72 0.29
N GLN A 97 0.65 1.51 1.59
CA GLN A 97 1.74 1.93 2.45
C GLN A 97 2.34 0.69 3.10
N ARG A 98 3.64 0.52 2.96
CA ARG A 98 4.41 -0.52 3.65
C ARG A 98 5.48 0.15 4.51
N SER A 99 5.53 -0.24 5.77
CA SER A 99 6.52 0.24 6.73
C SER A 99 7.12 -0.95 7.46
N ASP A 100 8.41 -1.17 7.23
CA ASP A 100 9.23 -2.09 8.00
C ASP A 100 10.65 -1.49 8.04
N PRO A 101 10.86 -0.45 8.89
CA PRO A 101 12.02 0.44 8.81
C PRO A 101 13.37 -0.26 8.82
N GLU A 102 13.53 -1.35 9.58
CA GLU A 102 14.84 -1.98 9.78
C GLU A 102 15.15 -3.08 8.74
N ASP A 103 14.15 -3.67 8.09
CA ASP A 103 14.35 -4.76 7.11
C ASP A 103 14.05 -4.32 5.67
N TYR A 104 12.85 -3.79 5.41
CA TYR A 104 12.46 -3.37 4.06
C TYR A 104 12.68 -1.87 3.80
N GLY A 105 12.52 -1.04 4.83
CA GLY A 105 12.38 0.40 4.74
C GLY A 105 10.91 0.84 4.64
N TYR A 106 10.68 1.95 3.94
CA TYR A 106 9.34 2.56 3.81
C TYR A 106 8.98 2.75 2.34
N ALA A 107 7.74 2.39 1.98
CA ALA A 107 7.25 2.51 0.61
C ALA A 107 5.79 2.97 0.52
N ILE A 108 5.51 3.78 -0.50
CA ILE A 108 4.17 4.09 -0.98
C ILE A 108 4.03 3.55 -2.41
N TYR A 109 3.02 2.72 -2.62
CA TYR A 109 2.66 2.16 -3.92
C TYR A 109 1.45 2.91 -4.44
N ARG A 110 1.61 3.69 -5.51
CA ARG A 110 0.49 4.39 -6.14
C ARG A 110 0.11 3.68 -7.44
N PRO A 111 -1.16 3.25 -7.59
CA PRO A 111 -1.58 2.49 -8.75
C PRO A 111 -1.68 3.40 -9.97
N VAL A 112 -1.27 2.88 -11.13
CA VAL A 112 -1.25 3.58 -12.41
C VAL A 112 -1.86 2.72 -13.52
N LYS A 113 -2.24 3.38 -14.61
CA LYS A 113 -2.52 2.74 -15.91
C LYS A 113 -1.71 3.47 -16.98
N LEU A 114 -1.47 2.81 -18.12
CA LEU A 114 -0.90 3.47 -19.29
C LEU A 114 -1.82 4.62 -19.73
N LEU A 115 -1.22 5.79 -19.95
CA LEU A 115 -1.92 6.95 -20.46
C LEU A 115 -2.43 6.64 -21.87
N LYS A 116 -3.76 6.60 -22.04
CA LYS A 116 -4.37 6.40 -23.36
C LYS A 116 -4.26 7.72 -24.14
N LYS A 117 -3.46 7.71 -25.21
CA LYS A 117 -3.37 8.80 -26.18
C LYS A 117 -4.59 8.88 -27.08
#